data_AF-A0A8S9LI81-F1
#
_entry.id   AF-A0A8S9LI81-F1
#
_cell.length_a   1.000
_cell.length_b   1.000
_cell.length_c   1.000
_cell.angle_alpha   90.00
_cell.angle_beta   90.00
_cell.angle_gamma   90.00
#
_symmetry.space_group_name_H-M   'P 1'
#
loop_
_entity.id
_entity.type
_entity.pdbx_description
1 polymer ?
#
loop_
_entity_poly.entity_id
_entity_poly.type
_entity_poly.pdbx_seq_one_letter_code
_entity_poly.pdbx_strand_id
1 'polypeptide(L)'
;MMGDLSCISHDLIQPFAAGLGIAGALTSGLSLLTKAVFQNSRDGLRKGALLFLAISSVIEFLCVVIYALLFPKLSIVQNYQAHSVSNQMETTEVSRVLPIDNLQLARENIYKLISLFLTYAMTLSIFPGFLFENTGKHELNSWYPLVLITCFNVCDALSRYTTMIKRLNMESGKWIIVFALARVLLVPAFYFTAKYADQGWMIFLTSFLGITNGYLTVCTLTGASKKIYDVSEANSLGNMLVASMLCGIFAGACLSWLWLIGSKISF
;
A
#
# COMPACT_ATOMS: atom_id res chain seq x y z
N MET A 1 2.52 14.91 3.78
CA MET A 1 3.21 14.09 2.75
C MET A 1 2.28 13.69 1.61
N MET A 2 1.33 12.75 1.73
CA MET A 2 0.50 12.39 0.56
C MET A 2 -0.46 13.52 0.14
N GLY A 3 -0.97 14.32 1.09
CA GLY A 3 -1.73 15.55 0.80
C GLY A 3 -0.92 16.60 0.03
N ASP A 4 0.35 16.79 0.38
CA ASP A 4 1.25 17.66 -0.35
C ASP A 4 1.59 17.09 -1.75
N LEU A 5 1.74 15.76 -1.88
CA LEU A 5 1.99 15.11 -3.17
C LEU A 5 0.75 15.08 -4.10
N SER A 6 -0.47 14.95 -3.54
CA SER A 6 -1.71 14.99 -4.32
C SER A 6 -1.96 16.36 -4.94
N CYS A 7 -1.39 17.41 -4.34
CA CYS A 7 -1.41 18.76 -4.86
C CYS A 7 -0.44 18.99 -6.04
N ILE A 8 0.61 18.17 -6.21
CA ILE A 8 1.74 18.51 -7.09
C ILE A 8 1.64 17.91 -8.50
N SER A 9 0.95 16.77 -8.69
CA SER A 9 0.48 16.22 -10.00
C SER A 9 0.36 14.69 -9.92
N HIS A 10 -0.40 14.11 -10.85
CA HIS A 10 -0.43 12.67 -11.09
C HIS A 10 0.99 12.06 -11.28
N ASP A 11 1.95 12.87 -11.74
CA ASP A 11 3.33 12.45 -12.04
C ASP A 11 4.18 12.16 -10.78
N LEU A 12 3.79 12.66 -9.60
CA LEU A 12 4.50 12.36 -8.34
C LEU A 12 3.84 11.26 -7.52
N ILE A 13 2.52 11.09 -7.65
CA ILE A 13 1.76 10.04 -6.96
C ILE A 13 2.24 8.66 -7.40
N GLN A 14 2.48 8.49 -8.70
CA GLN A 14 2.91 7.22 -9.26
C GLN A 14 4.30 6.76 -8.79
N PRO A 15 5.38 7.57 -8.87
CA PRO A 15 6.69 7.19 -8.33
C PRO A 15 6.67 7.03 -6.80
N PHE A 16 5.85 7.80 -6.08
CA PHE A 16 5.65 7.59 -4.64
C PHE A 16 5.04 6.21 -4.35
N ALA A 17 3.96 5.85 -5.06
CA ALA A 17 3.33 4.55 -4.91
C ALA A 17 4.27 3.41 -5.31
N ALA A 18 5.05 3.57 -6.39
CA ALA A 18 6.05 2.59 -6.81
C ALA A 18 7.17 2.41 -5.77
N GLY A 19 7.64 3.51 -5.17
CA GLY A 19 8.62 3.49 -4.09
C GLY A 19 8.14 2.69 -2.87
N LEU A 20 6.86 2.82 -2.50
CA LEU A 20 6.24 2.01 -1.44
C LEU A 20 6.32 0.50 -1.75
N GLY A 21 6.06 0.11 -3.01
CA GLY A 21 6.17 -1.29 -3.45
C GLY A 21 7.60 -1.83 -3.37
N ILE A 22 8.60 -1.06 -3.87
CA ILE A 22 10.02 -1.44 -3.78
C ILE A 22 10.43 -1.63 -2.32
N ALA A 23 10.02 -0.73 -1.42
CA ALA A 23 10.35 -0.83 -0.01
C ALA A 23 9.87 -2.16 0.59
N GLY A 24 8.64 -2.59 0.27
CA GLY A 24 8.11 -3.90 0.69
C GLY A 24 8.92 -5.08 0.14
N ALA A 25 9.30 -5.04 -1.15
CA ALA A 25 10.10 -6.08 -1.78
C ALA A 25 11.52 -6.16 -1.17
N LEU A 26 12.19 -5.02 -0.97
CA LEU A 26 13.50 -4.95 -0.32
C LEU A 26 13.45 -5.46 1.12
N THR A 27 12.43 -5.07 1.89
CA THR A 27 12.21 -5.53 3.27
C THR A 27 12.05 -7.05 3.33
N SER A 28 11.33 -7.63 2.38
CA SER A 28 11.14 -9.09 2.29
C SER A 28 12.44 -9.80 1.89
N GLY A 29 13.17 -9.27 0.91
CA GLY A 29 14.47 -9.78 0.51
C GLY A 29 15.50 -9.74 1.64
N LEU A 30 15.53 -8.66 2.41
CA LEU A 30 16.38 -8.53 3.59
C LEU A 30 15.98 -9.55 4.68
N SER A 31 14.70 -9.80 4.86
CA SER A 31 14.18 -10.81 5.79
C SER A 31 14.61 -12.23 5.39
N LEU A 32 14.54 -12.56 4.10
CA LEU A 32 15.03 -13.84 3.55
C LEU A 32 16.54 -13.99 3.74
N LEU A 33 17.32 -12.96 3.39
CA LEU A 33 18.78 -12.95 3.53
C LEU A 33 19.18 -13.14 5.00
N THR A 34 18.56 -12.38 5.89
CA THR A 34 18.80 -12.44 7.33
C THR A 34 18.54 -13.85 7.85
N LYS A 35 17.44 -14.48 7.43
CA LYS A 35 17.16 -15.86 7.82
C LYS A 35 18.18 -16.84 7.24
N ALA A 36 18.57 -16.69 5.97
CA ALA A 36 19.55 -17.57 5.32
C ALA A 36 20.91 -17.54 6.02
N VAL A 37 21.36 -16.36 6.43
CA VAL A 37 22.65 -16.16 7.12
C VAL A 37 22.61 -16.72 8.54
N PHE A 38 21.50 -16.54 9.27
CA PHE A 38 21.46 -16.84 10.70
C PHE A 38 20.73 -18.13 11.09
N GLN A 39 20.16 -18.90 10.15
CA GLN A 39 19.40 -20.12 10.44
C GLN A 39 20.13 -21.17 11.31
N ASN A 40 21.46 -21.24 11.23
CA ASN A 40 22.28 -22.22 11.94
C ASN A 40 22.97 -21.67 13.21
N SER A 41 22.67 -20.44 13.61
CA SER A 41 23.29 -19.81 14.79
C SER A 41 22.43 -20.00 16.04
N ARG A 42 23.05 -20.29 17.19
CA ARG A 42 22.35 -20.43 18.50
C ARG A 42 21.52 -19.19 18.89
N ASP A 43 21.98 -17.99 18.50
CA ASP A 43 21.27 -16.72 18.68
C ASP A 43 20.77 -16.12 17.36
N GLY A 44 20.51 -16.97 16.36
CA GLY A 44 20.29 -16.56 14.98
C GLY A 44 19.14 -15.56 14.80
N LEU A 45 18.03 -15.76 15.51
CA LEU A 45 16.88 -14.88 15.43
C LEU A 45 17.18 -13.47 15.98
N ARG A 46 17.88 -13.39 17.12
CA ARG A 46 18.24 -12.11 17.75
C ARG A 46 19.28 -11.36 16.95
N LYS A 47 20.36 -12.03 16.51
CA LYS A 47 21.40 -11.44 15.66
C LYS A 47 20.85 -11.02 14.31
N GLY A 48 19.95 -11.83 13.74
CA GLY A 48 19.22 -11.51 12.53
C GLY A 48 18.36 -10.26 12.67
N ALA A 49 17.54 -10.18 13.71
CA ALA A 49 16.71 -9.00 13.98
C ALA A 49 17.55 -7.73 14.19
N LEU A 50 18.67 -7.83 14.92
CA LEU A 50 19.60 -6.70 15.12
C LEU A 50 20.25 -6.26 13.80
N LEU A 51 20.70 -7.19 12.95
CA LEU A 51 21.27 -6.86 11.65
C LEU A 51 20.23 -6.21 10.72
N PHE A 52 19.03 -6.79 10.68
CA PHE A 52 17.90 -6.25 9.91
C PHE A 52 17.58 -4.82 10.33
N LEU A 53 17.51 -4.57 11.64
CA LEU A 53 17.22 -3.25 12.20
C LEU A 53 18.36 -2.26 11.90
N ALA A 54 19.62 -2.68 12.01
CA ALA A 54 20.77 -1.85 11.70
C ALA A 54 20.78 -1.42 10.22
N ILE A 55 20.58 -2.36 9.30
CA ILE A 55 20.52 -2.07 7.86
C ILE A 55 19.33 -1.16 7.54
N SER A 56 18.15 -1.45 8.09
CA SER A 56 16.95 -0.63 7.88
C SER A 56 17.14 0.80 8.37
N SER A 57 17.74 0.99 9.56
CA SER A 57 18.02 2.31 10.12
C SER A 57 19.01 3.12 9.26
N VAL A 58 20.05 2.48 8.71
CA VAL A 58 20.98 3.14 7.79
C VAL A 58 20.29 3.57 6.51
N ILE A 59 19.47 2.69 5.92
CA ILE A 59 18.70 3.00 4.71
C ILE A 59 17.74 4.16 4.97
N GLU A 60 17.00 4.13 6.08
CA GLU A 60 16.06 5.19 6.44
C GLU A 60 16.77 6.53 6.66
N PHE A 61 17.91 6.53 7.35
CA PHE A 61 18.72 7.72 7.52
C PHE A 61 19.20 8.29 6.17
N LEU A 62 19.70 7.43 5.28
CA LEU A 62 20.08 7.84 3.92
C LEU A 62 18.90 8.41 3.13
N CYS A 63 17.72 7.80 3.22
CA CYS A 63 16.49 8.30 2.60
C CYS A 63 16.12 9.69 3.10
N VAL A 64 16.22 9.95 4.41
CA VAL A 64 15.97 11.28 5.00
C VAL A 64 16.99 12.31 4.50
N VAL A 65 18.28 11.96 4.44
CA VAL A 65 19.33 12.86 3.93
C VAL A 65 19.10 13.17 2.44
N ILE A 66 18.86 12.15 1.62
CA ILE A 66 18.54 12.30 0.19
C ILE A 66 17.32 13.20 0.01
N TYR A 67 16.24 12.94 0.76
CA TYR A 67 15.04 13.76 0.73
C TYR A 67 15.34 15.22 1.08
N ALA A 68 16.04 15.48 2.19
CA ALA A 68 16.36 16.84 2.62
C ALA A 68 17.24 17.60 1.61
N LEU A 69 18.16 16.93 0.93
CA LEU A 69 19.13 17.57 0.02
C LEU A 69 18.62 17.70 -1.43
N LEU A 70 17.90 16.70 -1.94
CA LEU A 70 17.50 16.61 -3.35
C LEU A 70 16.08 17.10 -3.57
N PHE A 71 15.15 16.87 -2.63
CA PHE A 71 13.75 17.26 -2.80
C PHE A 71 13.56 18.77 -3.05
N PRO A 72 14.23 19.68 -2.30
CA PRO A 72 14.13 21.13 -2.56
C PRO A 72 14.79 21.58 -3.87
N LYS A 73 15.67 20.76 -4.45
CA LYS A 73 16.42 21.07 -5.68
C LYS A 73 15.76 20.55 -6.95
N LEU A 74 14.70 19.74 -6.83
CA LEU A 74 13.93 19.27 -7.98
C LEU A 74 13.18 20.44 -8.63
N SER A 75 13.38 20.65 -9.93
CA SER A 75 12.75 21.72 -10.71
C SER A 75 11.22 21.67 -10.65
N ILE A 76 10.63 20.47 -10.55
CA ILE A 76 9.19 20.25 -10.36
C ILE A 76 8.73 20.88 -9.04
N VAL A 77 9.49 20.68 -7.95
CA VAL A 77 9.16 21.21 -6.62
C VAL A 77 9.32 22.73 -6.59
N GLN A 78 10.35 23.28 -7.24
CA GLN A 78 10.58 24.72 -7.32
C GLN A 78 9.50 25.44 -8.14
N ASN A 79 9.16 24.91 -9.31
CA ASN A 79 8.07 25.44 -10.13
C ASN A 79 6.74 25.36 -9.38
N TYR A 80 6.49 24.26 -8.67
CA TYR A 80 5.30 24.13 -7.83
C TYR A 80 5.29 25.12 -6.67
N GLN A 81 6.39 25.30 -5.95
CA GLN A 81 6.48 26.27 -4.86
C GLN A 81 6.17 27.69 -5.35
N ALA A 82 6.73 28.08 -6.51
CA ALA A 82 6.45 29.37 -7.12
C ALA A 82 4.95 29.54 -7.50
N HIS A 83 4.35 28.53 -8.15
CA HIS A 83 2.92 28.53 -8.48
C HIS A 83 2.01 28.42 -7.26
N SER A 84 2.43 27.74 -6.20
CA SER A 84 1.66 27.57 -4.98
C SER A 84 1.63 28.86 -4.15
N VAL A 85 2.72 29.65 -4.16
CA VAL A 85 2.76 30.96 -3.49
C VAL A 85 1.90 31.98 -4.25
N SER A 86 1.92 32.00 -5.59
CA SER A 86 1.03 32.88 -6.36
C SER A 86 -0.44 32.50 -6.18
N ASN A 87 -0.76 31.20 -6.28
CA ASN A 87 -2.11 30.71 -6.10
C ASN A 87 -2.56 30.87 -4.65
N GLN A 88 -1.70 30.68 -3.64
CA GLN A 88 -2.07 30.93 -2.25
C GLN A 88 -2.41 32.40 -2.00
N MET A 89 -1.73 33.35 -2.63
CA MET A 89 -2.10 34.77 -2.52
C MET A 89 -3.50 35.03 -3.08
N GLU A 90 -3.81 34.53 -4.28
CA GLU A 90 -5.15 34.65 -4.87
C GLU A 90 -6.22 33.86 -4.10
N THR A 91 -5.91 32.64 -3.67
CA THR A 91 -6.84 31.75 -2.96
C THR A 91 -7.06 32.17 -1.51
N THR A 92 -6.11 32.84 -0.86
CA THR A 92 -6.30 33.39 0.50
C THR A 92 -7.25 34.59 0.49
N GLU A 93 -7.29 35.36 -0.60
CA GLU A 93 -8.30 36.41 -0.78
C GLU A 93 -9.69 35.82 -1.03
N VAL A 94 -9.80 34.73 -1.80
CA VAL A 94 -11.07 34.04 -2.11
C VAL A 94 -11.57 33.13 -0.96
N SER A 95 -10.69 32.41 -0.27
CA SER A 95 -11.01 31.48 0.83
C SER A 95 -11.42 32.16 2.13
N ARG A 96 -11.11 33.45 2.31
CA ARG A 96 -11.73 34.24 3.38
C ARG A 96 -13.25 34.40 3.18
N VAL A 97 -13.76 34.09 1.98
CA VAL A 97 -15.16 34.32 1.58
C VAL A 97 -15.98 33.03 1.49
N LEU A 98 -15.41 31.84 1.26
CA LEU A 98 -16.14 30.57 1.22
C LEU A 98 -15.51 29.43 2.03
N PRO A 99 -16.27 28.77 2.93
CA PRO A 99 -15.83 27.55 3.60
C PRO A 99 -15.76 26.37 2.62
N ILE A 100 -14.71 25.56 2.72
CA ILE A 100 -14.51 24.34 1.90
C ILE A 100 -15.55 23.29 2.33
N ASP A 101 -16.43 22.89 1.42
CA ASP A 101 -17.38 21.79 1.67
C ASP A 101 -16.68 20.42 1.51
N ASN A 102 -15.98 20.01 2.57
CA ASN A 102 -15.30 18.73 2.67
C ASN A 102 -16.25 17.52 2.45
N LEU A 103 -17.53 17.66 2.79
CA LEU A 103 -18.51 16.59 2.61
C LEU A 103 -18.85 16.42 1.13
N GLN A 104 -19.03 17.52 0.41
CA GLN A 104 -19.20 17.47 -1.04
C GLN A 104 -17.97 16.89 -1.73
N LEU A 105 -16.77 17.32 -1.34
CA LEU A 105 -15.51 16.79 -1.88
C LEU A 105 -15.37 15.28 -1.69
N ALA A 106 -15.73 14.78 -0.49
CA ALA A 106 -15.75 13.36 -0.18
C ALA A 106 -16.82 12.61 -1.01
N ARG A 107 -18.01 13.19 -1.18
CA ARG A 107 -19.09 12.60 -1.99
C ARG A 107 -18.70 12.49 -3.46
N GLU A 108 -18.03 13.50 -4.03
CA GLU A 108 -17.57 13.48 -5.42
C GLU A 108 -16.54 12.37 -5.70
N ASN A 109 -15.66 12.13 -4.71
CA ASN A 109 -14.57 11.16 -4.74
C ASN A 109 -14.85 9.87 -3.95
N ILE A 110 -16.13 9.61 -3.65
CA ILE A 110 -16.52 8.51 -2.76
C ILE A 110 -16.02 7.15 -3.26
N TYR A 111 -15.96 6.96 -4.59
CA TYR A 111 -15.45 5.73 -5.18
C TYR A 111 -13.96 5.54 -4.86
N LYS A 112 -13.14 6.61 -4.83
CA LYS A 112 -11.72 6.51 -4.47
C LYS A 112 -11.56 6.13 -3.00
N LEU A 113 -12.32 6.79 -2.12
CA LEU A 113 -12.31 6.50 -0.68
C LEU A 113 -12.73 5.05 -0.41
N ILE A 114 -13.89 4.63 -0.91
CA ILE A 114 -14.39 3.26 -0.69
C ILE A 114 -13.44 2.21 -1.29
N SER A 115 -12.95 2.42 -2.51
CA SER A 115 -12.07 1.43 -3.16
C SER A 115 -10.74 1.28 -2.42
N LEU A 116 -10.17 2.39 -1.94
CA LEU A 116 -8.92 2.37 -1.17
C LEU A 116 -9.13 1.70 0.19
N PHE A 117 -10.18 2.09 0.91
CA PHE A 117 -10.57 1.43 2.17
C PHE A 117 -10.73 -0.09 2.00
N LEU A 118 -11.53 -0.52 1.02
CA LEU A 118 -11.78 -1.94 0.77
C LEU A 118 -10.51 -2.69 0.36
N THR A 119 -9.68 -2.09 -0.50
CA THR A 119 -8.44 -2.72 -0.95
C THR A 119 -7.51 -3.01 0.23
N TYR A 120 -7.31 -2.04 1.12
CA TYR A 120 -6.45 -2.22 2.29
C TYR A 120 -7.08 -3.07 3.39
N ALA A 121 -8.39 -2.94 3.64
CA ALA A 121 -9.09 -3.79 4.62
C ALA A 121 -9.05 -5.26 4.22
N MET A 122 -9.29 -5.58 2.95
CA MET A 122 -9.24 -6.96 2.44
C MET A 122 -7.82 -7.51 2.38
N THR A 123 -6.84 -6.68 2.06
CA THR A 123 -5.44 -7.13 2.06
C THR A 123 -4.99 -7.41 3.48
N LEU A 124 -5.25 -6.50 4.43
CA LEU A 124 -4.76 -6.67 5.80
C LEU A 124 -5.54 -7.66 6.64
N SER A 125 -6.77 -8.01 6.24
CA SER A 125 -7.49 -9.11 6.87
C SER A 125 -6.84 -10.47 6.59
N ILE A 126 -6.14 -10.63 5.45
CA ILE A 126 -5.46 -11.87 5.07
C ILE A 126 -3.96 -11.75 5.37
N PHE A 127 -3.31 -10.73 4.83
CA PHE A 127 -1.87 -10.51 4.92
C PHE A 127 -1.52 -9.54 6.06
N PRO A 128 -0.58 -9.84 6.98
CA PRO A 128 0.21 -11.06 7.06
C PRO A 128 -0.38 -12.10 8.04
N GLY A 129 -1.43 -11.75 8.80
CA GLY A 129 -1.94 -12.55 9.93
C GLY A 129 -2.25 -13.99 9.57
N PHE A 130 -3.07 -14.22 8.55
CA PHE A 130 -3.44 -15.56 8.09
C PHE A 130 -2.24 -16.35 7.54
N LEU A 131 -1.27 -15.68 6.92
CA LEU A 131 -0.10 -16.36 6.34
C LEU A 131 0.93 -16.82 7.39
N PHE A 132 0.93 -16.19 8.56
CA PHE A 132 1.75 -16.62 9.69
C PHE A 132 1.10 -17.78 10.46
N GLU A 133 -0.21 -17.93 10.35
CA GLU A 133 -0.91 -19.10 10.86
C GLU A 133 -0.54 -20.31 9.99
N ASN A 134 0.09 -21.32 10.59
CA ASN A 134 0.65 -22.45 9.85
C ASN A 134 -0.50 -23.27 9.25
N THR A 135 -0.90 -22.96 8.00
CA THR A 135 -2.09 -23.49 7.29
C THR A 135 -2.06 -24.99 6.99
N GLY A 136 -1.21 -25.79 7.66
CA GLY A 136 -1.09 -27.23 7.46
C GLY A 136 0.35 -27.73 7.49
N LYS A 137 0.60 -28.90 6.88
CA LYS A 137 1.94 -29.44 6.68
C LYS A 137 2.48 -28.93 5.35
N HIS A 138 3.61 -28.24 5.38
CA HIS A 138 4.24 -27.62 4.22
C HIS A 138 5.70 -28.05 4.15
N GLU A 139 6.24 -28.28 2.95
CA GLU A 139 7.65 -28.68 2.80
C GLU A 139 8.61 -27.55 3.19
N LEU A 140 8.16 -26.31 3.00
CA LEU A 140 8.91 -25.09 3.30
C LEU A 140 9.07 -24.81 4.82
N ASN A 141 8.37 -25.53 5.69
CA ASN A 141 8.45 -25.38 7.16
C ASN A 141 8.45 -23.89 7.59
N SER A 142 9.45 -23.45 8.37
CA SER A 142 9.56 -22.07 8.85
C SER A 142 9.80 -21.04 7.74
N TRP A 143 10.17 -21.45 6.52
CA TRP A 143 10.38 -20.56 5.36
C TRP A 143 9.07 -20.19 4.68
N TYR A 144 8.01 -20.96 4.92
CA TYR A 144 6.74 -20.80 4.23
C TYR A 144 6.14 -19.39 4.37
N PRO A 145 6.02 -18.78 5.58
CA PRO A 145 5.49 -17.43 5.68
C PRO A 145 6.37 -16.38 4.98
N LEU A 146 7.69 -16.54 5.03
CA LEU A 146 8.63 -15.61 4.39
C LEU A 146 8.55 -15.68 2.86
N VAL A 147 8.39 -16.88 2.30
CA VAL A 147 8.17 -17.05 0.86
C VAL A 147 6.87 -16.39 0.44
N LEU A 148 5.78 -16.61 1.17
CA LEU A 148 4.48 -16.00 0.88
C LEU A 148 4.54 -14.46 0.97
N ILE A 149 5.18 -13.91 2.01
CA ILE A 149 5.41 -12.46 2.16
C ILE A 149 6.23 -11.90 0.99
N THR A 150 7.25 -12.63 0.57
CA THR A 150 8.10 -12.21 -0.56
C THR A 150 7.31 -12.23 -1.87
N CYS A 151 6.54 -13.29 -2.13
CA CYS A 151 5.68 -13.38 -3.30
C CYS A 151 4.65 -12.23 -3.32
N PHE A 152 3.99 -11.96 -2.20
CA PHE A 152 3.07 -10.83 -2.07
C PHE A 152 3.76 -9.50 -2.42
N ASN A 153 4.87 -9.18 -1.75
CA ASN A 153 5.54 -7.89 -1.88
C ASN A 153 6.20 -7.69 -3.25
N VAL A 154 6.76 -8.74 -3.86
CA VAL A 154 7.31 -8.68 -5.23
C VAL A 154 6.19 -8.45 -6.24
N CYS A 155 5.08 -9.19 -6.12
CA CYS A 155 3.92 -9.01 -6.99
C CYS A 155 3.24 -7.65 -6.83
N ASP A 156 3.13 -7.14 -5.60
CA ASP A 156 2.64 -5.79 -5.31
C ASP A 156 3.56 -4.72 -5.92
N ALA A 157 4.88 -4.87 -5.80
CA ALA A 157 5.82 -3.97 -6.45
C ALA A 157 5.66 -3.97 -7.97
N LEU A 158 5.68 -5.15 -8.61
CA LEU A 158 5.56 -5.29 -10.06
C LEU A 158 4.25 -4.68 -10.58
N SER A 159 3.12 -4.91 -9.90
CA SER A 159 1.83 -4.41 -10.34
C SER A 159 1.66 -2.89 -10.20
N ARG A 160 2.40 -2.26 -9.28
CA ARG A 160 2.47 -0.78 -9.23
C ARG A 160 3.21 -0.22 -10.44
N TYR A 161 4.22 -0.91 -10.95
CA TYR A 161 4.93 -0.53 -12.18
C TYR A 161 4.12 -0.77 -13.45
N THR A 162 3.29 -1.82 -13.52
CA THR A 162 2.51 -2.10 -14.75
C THR A 162 1.57 -0.95 -15.10
N THR A 163 1.09 -0.19 -14.11
CA THR A 163 0.25 1.00 -14.33
C THR A 163 0.99 2.20 -14.96
N MET A 164 2.33 2.17 -15.03
CA MET A 164 3.10 3.18 -15.79
C MET A 164 2.87 3.05 -17.29
N ILE A 165 2.47 1.86 -17.75
CA ILE A 165 2.05 1.65 -19.12
C ILE A 165 0.60 2.16 -19.24
N LYS A 166 0.41 3.35 -19.82
CA LYS A 166 -0.90 4.02 -19.96
C LYS A 166 -2.02 3.09 -20.44
N ARG A 167 -1.71 2.16 -21.35
CA ARG A 167 -2.68 1.20 -21.91
C ARG A 167 -3.21 0.17 -20.90
N LEU A 168 -2.44 -0.11 -19.85
CA LEU A 168 -2.82 -1.02 -18.77
C LEU A 168 -3.44 -0.29 -17.58
N ASN A 169 -3.48 1.04 -17.57
CA ASN A 169 -4.05 1.78 -16.46
C ASN A 169 -5.59 1.77 -16.55
N MET A 170 -6.25 1.43 -15.44
CA MET A 170 -7.70 1.42 -15.37
C MET A 170 -8.20 2.77 -14.88
N GLU A 171 -8.77 3.57 -15.80
CA GLU A 171 -9.25 4.93 -15.48
C GLU A 171 -10.70 4.96 -14.98
N SER A 172 -11.47 3.89 -15.21
CA SER A 172 -12.89 3.86 -14.86
C SER A 172 -13.12 3.56 -13.38
N GLY A 173 -13.59 4.57 -12.64
CA GLY A 173 -13.96 4.43 -11.22
C GLY A 173 -15.00 3.34 -10.94
N LYS A 174 -15.89 3.04 -11.90
CA LYS A 174 -16.89 1.95 -11.77
C LYS A 174 -16.22 0.58 -11.76
N TRP A 175 -15.21 0.37 -12.58
CA TRP A 175 -14.50 -0.91 -12.61
C TRP A 175 -13.57 -1.04 -11.40
N ILE A 176 -12.93 0.05 -10.96
CA ILE A 176 -12.11 0.08 -9.73
C ILE A 176 -12.93 -0.42 -8.54
N ILE A 177 -14.15 0.12 -8.32
CA ILE A 177 -14.96 -0.29 -7.17
C ILE A 177 -15.45 -1.74 -7.29
N VAL A 178 -15.78 -2.20 -8.50
CA VAL A 178 -16.19 -3.58 -8.76
C VAL A 178 -15.04 -4.54 -8.44
N PHE A 179 -13.83 -4.25 -8.90
CA PHE A 179 -12.66 -5.09 -8.58
C PHE A 179 -12.28 -5.02 -7.10
N ALA A 180 -12.40 -3.86 -6.45
CA ALA A 180 -12.19 -3.72 -5.00
C ALA A 180 -13.19 -4.56 -4.21
N LEU A 181 -14.47 -4.58 -4.60
CA LEU A 181 -15.49 -5.45 -4.01
C LEU A 181 -15.25 -6.92 -4.32
N ALA A 182 -14.81 -7.26 -5.53
CA ALA A 182 -14.50 -8.63 -5.92
C ALA A 182 -13.38 -9.23 -5.06
N ARG A 183 -12.48 -8.43 -4.47
CA ARG A 183 -11.48 -8.90 -3.49
C ARG A 183 -12.10 -9.60 -2.29
N VAL A 184 -13.36 -9.33 -1.95
CA VAL A 184 -14.08 -10.03 -0.87
C VAL A 184 -14.09 -11.54 -1.12
N LEU A 185 -14.15 -11.98 -2.39
CA LEU A 185 -14.11 -13.39 -2.77
C LEU A 185 -12.75 -14.06 -2.49
N LEU A 186 -11.69 -13.28 -2.22
CA LEU A 186 -10.41 -13.83 -1.82
C LEU A 186 -10.49 -14.47 -0.43
N VAL A 187 -11.29 -13.96 0.49
CA VAL A 187 -11.44 -14.55 1.84
C VAL A 187 -11.90 -16.01 1.76
N PRO A 188 -13.04 -16.36 1.14
CA PRO A 188 -13.41 -17.76 1.01
C PRO A 188 -12.38 -18.56 0.20
N ALA A 189 -11.75 -17.97 -0.84
CA ALA A 189 -10.72 -18.66 -1.60
C ALA A 189 -9.52 -19.07 -0.72
N PHE A 190 -8.98 -18.15 0.09
CA PHE A 190 -7.90 -18.44 1.04
C PHE A 190 -8.32 -19.47 2.09
N TYR A 191 -9.55 -19.40 2.59
CA TYR A 191 -10.09 -20.39 3.53
C TYR A 191 -10.13 -21.80 2.92
N PHE A 192 -10.67 -21.94 1.70
CA PHE A 192 -10.73 -23.23 1.00
C PHE A 192 -9.33 -23.75 0.66
N THR A 193 -8.44 -22.88 0.20
CA THR A 193 -7.05 -23.26 -0.13
C THR A 193 -6.30 -23.75 1.10
N ALA A 194 -6.43 -23.11 2.25
CA ALA A 194 -5.79 -23.58 3.49
C ALA A 194 -6.28 -24.96 3.95
N LYS A 195 -7.53 -25.33 3.65
CA LYS A 195 -8.10 -26.60 4.12
C LYS A 195 -7.89 -27.76 3.15
N TYR A 196 -7.92 -27.49 1.85
CA TYR A 196 -8.03 -28.55 0.82
C TYR A 196 -6.95 -28.50 -0.25
N ALA A 197 -6.17 -27.43 -0.35
CA ALA A 197 -5.20 -27.25 -1.43
C ALA A 197 -3.75 -27.34 -0.93
N ASP A 198 -2.83 -27.40 -1.88
CA ASP A 198 -1.40 -27.46 -1.61
C ASP A 198 -0.76 -26.09 -1.38
N GLN A 199 0.54 -26.11 -1.03
CA GLN A 199 1.36 -24.91 -0.86
C GLN A 199 1.45 -24.06 -2.14
N GLY A 200 1.33 -24.65 -3.32
CA GLY A 200 1.41 -23.96 -4.61
C GLY A 200 0.22 -23.03 -4.83
N TRP A 201 -1.00 -23.51 -4.55
CA TRP A 201 -2.21 -22.69 -4.61
C TRP A 201 -2.20 -21.52 -3.62
N MET A 202 -1.63 -21.71 -2.43
CA MET A 202 -1.47 -20.61 -1.46
C MET A 202 -0.49 -19.54 -1.97
N ILE A 203 0.64 -19.95 -2.56
CA ILE A 203 1.60 -19.04 -3.19
C ILE A 203 0.93 -18.27 -4.34
N PHE A 204 0.15 -18.97 -5.16
CA PHE A 204 -0.60 -18.35 -6.26
C PHE A 204 -1.61 -17.31 -5.76
N LEU A 205 -2.46 -17.64 -4.80
CA LEU A 205 -3.43 -16.71 -4.23
C LEU A 205 -2.76 -15.51 -3.55
N THR A 206 -1.66 -15.74 -2.86
CA THR A 206 -0.88 -14.68 -2.21
C THR A 206 -0.24 -13.74 -3.22
N SER A 207 0.28 -14.29 -4.32
CA SER A 207 0.80 -13.51 -5.45
C SER A 207 -0.31 -12.69 -6.10
N PHE A 208 -1.48 -13.30 -6.35
CA PHE A 208 -2.66 -12.62 -6.88
C PHE A 208 -3.16 -11.49 -5.97
N LEU A 209 -3.16 -11.72 -4.65
CA LEU A 209 -3.48 -10.71 -3.64
C LEU A 209 -2.53 -9.50 -3.75
N GLY A 210 -1.23 -9.74 -3.92
CA GLY A 210 -0.20 -8.71 -4.13
C GLY A 210 -0.40 -7.94 -5.43
N ILE A 211 -0.57 -8.64 -6.56
CA ILE A 211 -0.81 -8.01 -7.88
C ILE A 211 -2.01 -7.07 -7.79
N THR A 212 -3.14 -7.59 -7.31
CA THR A 212 -4.39 -6.83 -7.25
C THR A 212 -4.32 -5.68 -6.24
N ASN A 213 -3.55 -5.82 -5.14
CA ASN A 213 -3.37 -4.75 -4.15
C ASN A 213 -2.62 -3.56 -4.76
N GLY A 214 -1.45 -3.82 -5.33
CA GLY A 214 -0.63 -2.78 -5.94
C GLY A 214 -1.31 -2.11 -7.12
N TYR A 215 -1.91 -2.91 -8.01
CA TYR A 215 -2.60 -2.41 -9.20
C TYR A 215 -3.79 -1.52 -8.85
N LEU A 216 -4.71 -1.98 -7.97
CA LEU A 216 -5.90 -1.21 -7.60
C LEU A 216 -5.54 0.03 -6.79
N THR A 217 -4.50 -0.03 -5.95
CA THR A 217 -4.02 1.14 -5.21
C THR A 217 -3.59 2.24 -6.17
N VAL A 218 -2.75 1.92 -7.15
CA VAL A 218 -2.28 2.93 -8.10
C VAL A 218 -3.43 3.42 -8.98
N CYS A 219 -4.25 2.53 -9.55
CA CYS A 219 -5.42 2.94 -10.35
C CYS A 219 -6.37 3.86 -9.58
N THR A 220 -6.57 3.62 -8.27
CA THR A 220 -7.42 4.46 -7.42
C THR A 220 -6.82 5.84 -7.19
N LEU A 221 -5.51 5.91 -6.91
CA LEU A 221 -4.80 7.16 -6.64
C LEU A 221 -4.59 7.99 -7.91
N THR A 222 -4.31 7.34 -9.04
CA THR A 222 -4.10 8.00 -10.34
C THR A 222 -5.40 8.15 -11.15
N GLY A 223 -6.50 7.59 -10.67
CA GLY A 223 -7.78 7.60 -11.40
C GLY A 223 -8.26 9.01 -11.69
N ALA A 224 -8.91 9.17 -12.85
CA ALA A 224 -9.32 10.47 -13.36
C ALA A 224 -10.12 11.27 -12.31
N SER A 225 -9.66 12.49 -12.04
CA SER A 225 -10.39 13.45 -11.24
C SER A 225 -11.54 14.02 -12.07
N LYS A 226 -12.74 14.09 -11.49
CA LYS A 226 -13.93 14.60 -12.18
C LYS A 226 -13.86 16.10 -12.46
N LYS A 227 -13.10 16.83 -11.63
CA LYS A 227 -12.84 18.26 -11.76
C LYS A 227 -11.36 18.53 -11.53
N ILE A 228 -10.92 19.68 -12.03
CA ILE A 228 -9.64 20.26 -11.64
C ILE A 228 -9.83 20.81 -10.22
N TYR A 229 -9.01 20.33 -9.29
CA TYR A 229 -9.06 20.74 -7.89
C TYR A 229 -8.10 21.90 -7.66
N ASP A 230 -8.53 22.87 -6.86
CA ASP A 230 -7.61 23.88 -6.33
C ASP A 230 -6.62 23.23 -5.36
N VAL A 231 -5.50 23.90 -5.11
CA VAL A 231 -4.42 23.39 -4.23
C VAL A 231 -4.96 22.99 -2.85
N SER A 232 -5.87 23.79 -2.29
CA SER A 232 -6.47 23.51 -0.97
C SER A 232 -7.40 22.29 -1.00
N GLU A 233 -8.25 22.16 -2.04
CA GLU A 233 -9.14 21.00 -2.21
C GLU A 233 -8.34 19.71 -2.45
N ALA A 234 -7.27 19.78 -3.25
CA ALA A 234 -6.40 18.64 -3.52
C ALA A 234 -5.68 18.14 -2.26
N ASN A 235 -5.29 19.05 -1.36
CA ASN A 235 -4.67 18.69 -0.08
C ASN A 235 -5.68 18.00 0.84
N SER A 236 -6.88 18.57 0.94
CA SER A 236 -7.98 17.99 1.73
C SER A 236 -8.33 16.59 1.22
N LEU A 237 -8.47 16.42 -0.10
CA LEU A 237 -8.75 15.11 -0.71
C LEU A 237 -7.62 14.11 -0.44
N GLY A 238 -6.35 14.52 -0.57
CA GLY A 238 -5.20 13.66 -0.25
C GLY A 238 -5.23 13.18 1.20
N ASN A 239 -5.54 14.07 2.15
CA ASN A 239 -5.68 13.71 3.57
C ASN A 239 -6.86 12.77 3.81
N MET A 240 -7.99 12.97 3.12
CA MET A 240 -9.14 12.04 3.18
C MET A 240 -8.78 10.65 2.64
N LEU A 241 -8.03 10.58 1.53
CA LEU A 241 -7.56 9.30 0.97
C LEU A 241 -6.61 8.59 1.94
N VAL A 242 -5.67 9.31 2.56
CA VAL A 242 -4.79 8.74 3.60
C VAL A 242 -5.60 8.24 4.79
N ALA A 243 -6.54 9.05 5.30
CA ALA A 243 -7.40 8.65 6.41
C ALA A 243 -8.21 7.39 6.06
N SER A 244 -8.77 7.34 4.85
CA SER A 244 -9.51 6.18 4.34
C SER A 244 -8.64 4.92 4.24
N MET A 245 -7.40 5.06 3.76
CA MET A 245 -6.41 3.98 3.75
C MET A 245 -6.09 3.48 5.15
N LEU A 246 -5.84 4.38 6.11
CA LEU A 246 -5.55 4.04 7.51
C LEU A 246 -6.73 3.35 8.19
N CYS A 247 -7.96 3.83 7.97
CA CYS A 247 -9.17 3.16 8.44
C CYS A 247 -9.29 1.75 7.85
N GLY A 248 -8.95 1.57 6.57
CA GLY A 248 -8.91 0.26 5.91
C GLY A 248 -7.88 -0.67 6.55
N ILE A 249 -6.66 -0.18 6.77
CA ILE A 249 -5.58 -0.90 7.47
C ILE A 249 -6.04 -1.35 8.86
N PHE A 250 -6.63 -0.43 9.64
CA PHE A 250 -7.14 -0.72 10.98
C PHE A 250 -8.24 -1.77 10.95
N ALA A 251 -9.25 -1.59 10.10
CA ALA A 251 -10.34 -2.55 9.94
C ALA A 251 -9.83 -3.93 9.50
N GLY A 252 -8.90 -3.97 8.55
CA GLY A 252 -8.26 -5.22 8.11
C GLY A 252 -7.51 -5.92 9.24
N ALA A 253 -6.73 -5.19 10.04
CA ALA A 253 -6.06 -5.74 11.21
C ALA A 253 -7.04 -6.26 12.27
N CYS A 254 -8.21 -5.63 12.46
CA CYS A 254 -9.26 -6.19 13.31
C CYS A 254 -9.86 -7.47 12.72
N LEU A 255 -10.16 -7.47 11.42
CA LEU A 255 -10.71 -8.62 10.70
C LEU A 255 -9.73 -9.80 10.67
N SER A 256 -8.41 -9.55 10.71
CA SER A 256 -7.43 -10.63 10.71
C SER A 256 -7.53 -11.53 11.95
N TRP A 257 -8.03 -11.01 13.07
CA TRP A 257 -8.28 -11.81 14.28
C TRP A 257 -9.41 -12.81 14.10
N LEU A 258 -10.33 -12.59 13.15
CA LEU A 258 -11.43 -13.54 12.90
C LEU A 258 -10.92 -14.89 12.38
N TRP A 259 -9.76 -14.91 11.73
CA TRP A 259 -9.12 -16.17 11.31
C TRP A 259 -8.73 -17.06 12.50
N LEU A 260 -8.33 -16.45 13.61
CA LEU A 260 -7.93 -17.15 14.83
C LEU A 260 -9.11 -17.79 15.56
N ILE A 261 -10.33 -17.25 15.41
CA ILE A 261 -11.53 -17.77 16.10
C ILE A 261 -11.90 -19.19 15.62
N GLY A 262 -11.39 -19.63 14.46
CA GLY A 262 -11.62 -20.97 13.92
C GLY A 262 -10.43 -21.93 14.03
N SER A 263 -9.25 -21.47 14.44
CA SER A 263 -8.07 -22.33 14.49
C SER A 263 -8.03 -23.11 15.81
N LYS A 264 -7.86 -24.43 15.69
CA LYS A 264 -7.75 -25.33 16.85
C LYS A 264 -6.41 -25.21 17.58
N ILE A 265 -5.71 -24.10 17.42
CA ILE A 265 -4.41 -23.85 18.05
C ILE A 265 -4.70 -22.90 19.21
N SER A 266 -4.98 -23.47 20.38
CA SER A 266 -4.90 -22.71 21.62
C SER A 266 -3.48 -22.20 21.80
N PHE A 267 -3.34 -20.90 22.07
CA PHE A 267 -2.10 -20.32 22.59
C PHE A 267 -1.61 -21.06 23.84
#